data_AF-A0A9E5KZ79-F1
#
_entry.id   AF-A0A9E5KZ79-F1
#
_cell.length_a   1.000
_cell.length_b   1.000
_cell.length_c   1.000
_cell.angle_alpha   90.00
_cell.angle_beta   90.00
_cell.angle_gamma   90.00
#
_symmetry.space_group_name_H-M   'P 1'
#
loop_
_entity.id
_entity.type
_entity.pdbx_description
1 polymer ?
#
loop_
_entity_poly.entity_id
_entity_poly.type
_entity_poly.pdbx_seq_one_letter_code
_entity_poly.pdbx_strand_id
1 'polypeptide(L)'
;MCNKRTISLFLLVSLFVLFFAGCRTTSNLPSLSEQDSPRTQDVKTLYSTLVKVHPDFFANTSRKAFEEACLHALQEADTLSDVDFYYTLGKLAAMAKDSHTAVGITQEIVNQMRALPVQFAAIDGSWRLSVVESTYERLLGSTLLSINSVPIDEIIERAKDLYSHDNDVWLNAKIAQQLHLSSLYAYLGIASDPSDDVLLTVLPLDSLAEETVVLKPISASDFATLSFAYIDVSKMKTGPVSRPYRAFELKEGEVLFVQYNACISDEQFPIDSFIDQVLGLVSEKSYTKILID
;
A
#
# COMPACT_ATOMS: atom_id res chain seq x y z
N MET A 1 88.69 18.31 -35.35
CA MET A 1 87.91 19.56 -35.49
C MET A 1 86.53 19.23 -36.04
N CYS A 2 85.50 19.21 -35.19
CA CYS A 2 84.16 19.76 -35.47
C CYS A 2 83.30 19.56 -34.21
N ASN A 3 82.67 20.64 -33.78
CA ASN A 3 81.98 20.84 -32.51
C ASN A 3 80.54 20.30 -32.59
N LYS A 4 80.03 19.57 -31.59
CA LYS A 4 78.58 19.34 -31.47
C LYS A 4 78.09 19.50 -30.02
N ARG A 5 77.00 20.25 -29.95
CA ARG A 5 76.36 20.89 -28.80
C ARG A 5 75.53 19.90 -27.97
N THR A 6 75.39 20.30 -26.71
CA THR A 6 74.48 19.82 -25.66
C THR A 6 73.01 19.79 -26.06
N ILE A 7 72.27 18.77 -25.58
CA ILE A 7 70.82 18.81 -25.35
C ILE A 7 70.51 17.99 -24.07
N SER A 8 70.18 18.68 -22.98
CA SER A 8 69.53 18.08 -21.79
C SER A 8 68.05 17.88 -22.09
N LEU A 9 67.58 16.65 -21.97
CA LEU A 9 66.17 16.29 -22.11
C LEU A 9 65.48 16.41 -20.75
N PHE A 10 64.73 17.48 -20.53
CA PHE A 10 63.81 17.63 -19.39
C PHE A 10 62.59 16.73 -19.62
N LEU A 11 62.38 15.76 -18.74
CA LEU A 11 61.22 14.87 -18.73
C LEU A 11 60.08 15.59 -17.98
N LEU A 12 59.09 16.06 -18.72
CA LEU A 12 57.93 16.78 -18.22
C LEU A 12 56.88 15.75 -17.77
N VAL A 13 56.77 15.52 -16.46
CA VAL A 13 55.71 14.67 -15.87
C VAL A 13 54.40 15.46 -15.95
N SER A 14 53.56 15.11 -16.92
CA SER A 14 52.19 15.62 -17.01
C SER A 14 51.35 14.99 -15.91
N LEU A 15 50.94 15.80 -14.94
CA LEU A 15 49.99 15.47 -13.88
C LEU A 15 48.59 15.36 -14.49
N PHE A 16 48.14 14.14 -14.81
CA PHE A 16 46.79 13.87 -15.26
C PHE A 16 45.84 13.92 -14.06
N VAL A 17 45.33 15.11 -13.73
CA VAL A 17 44.24 15.28 -12.77
C VAL A 17 42.96 14.76 -13.44
N LEU A 18 42.60 13.52 -13.14
CA LEU A 18 41.26 12.99 -13.41
C LEU A 18 40.26 13.82 -12.59
N PHE A 19 39.64 14.81 -13.23
CA PHE A 19 38.39 15.39 -12.75
C PHE A 19 37.35 14.28 -12.74
N PHE A 20 37.15 13.65 -11.58
CA PHE A 20 35.87 13.01 -11.29
C PHE A 20 34.83 14.13 -11.24
N ALA A 21 34.26 14.47 -12.39
CA ALA A 21 32.97 15.11 -12.45
C ALA A 21 31.98 14.11 -11.85
N GLY A 22 31.83 14.14 -10.53
CA GLY A 22 30.71 13.48 -9.89
C GLY A 22 29.46 14.06 -10.53
N CYS A 23 28.72 13.25 -11.29
CA CYS A 23 27.35 13.56 -11.68
C CYS A 23 26.56 13.74 -10.38
N ARG A 24 26.55 14.96 -9.85
CA ARG A 24 25.53 15.39 -8.91
C ARG A 24 24.25 15.38 -9.73
N THR A 25 23.46 14.33 -9.58
CA THR A 25 22.07 14.32 -10.02
C THR A 25 21.36 15.40 -9.21
N THR A 26 21.37 16.63 -9.71
CA THR A 26 20.59 17.73 -9.16
C THR A 26 19.13 17.40 -9.39
N SER A 27 18.33 17.42 -8.32
CA SER A 27 16.89 17.25 -8.42
C SER A 27 16.31 18.35 -9.31
N ASN A 28 15.40 18.00 -10.22
CA ASN A 28 14.69 19.00 -11.01
C ASN A 28 13.54 19.68 -10.24
N LEU A 29 13.27 19.22 -9.01
CA LEU A 29 12.24 19.81 -8.15
C LEU A 29 12.70 21.17 -7.58
N PRO A 30 11.83 22.20 -7.59
CA PRO A 30 12.12 23.47 -6.92
C PRO A 30 12.40 23.25 -5.43
N SER A 31 13.38 23.95 -4.88
CA SER A 31 13.65 23.92 -3.44
C SER A 31 12.48 24.49 -2.64
N LEU A 32 12.39 24.09 -1.36
CA LEU A 32 11.48 24.70 -0.39
C LEU A 32 11.73 26.21 -0.31
N SER A 33 10.65 26.99 -0.26
CA SER A 33 10.64 28.43 -0.10
C SER A 33 9.62 28.82 0.97
N GLU A 34 9.92 29.83 1.79
CA GLU A 34 8.96 30.38 2.76
C GLU A 34 7.72 31.00 2.09
N GLN A 35 7.77 31.27 0.79
CA GLN A 35 6.68 31.81 -0.01
C GLN A 35 5.77 30.72 -0.60
N ASP A 36 6.14 29.45 -0.46
CA ASP A 36 5.32 28.33 -0.94
C ASP A 36 4.01 28.24 -0.16
N SER A 37 2.91 27.89 -0.84
CA SER A 37 1.65 27.53 -0.17
C SER A 37 1.85 26.31 0.74
N PRO A 38 1.03 26.10 1.78
CA PRO A 38 1.12 24.92 2.64
C PRO A 38 1.15 23.60 1.86
N ARG A 39 0.29 23.45 0.84
CA ARG A 39 0.26 22.24 0.00
C ARG A 39 1.49 22.08 -0.87
N THR A 40 2.05 23.18 -1.38
CA THR A 40 3.35 23.16 -2.08
C THR A 40 4.46 22.69 -1.14
N GLN A 41 4.46 23.16 0.12
CA GLN A 41 5.42 22.73 1.13
C GLN A 41 5.25 21.24 1.45
N ASP A 42 4.03 20.72 1.53
CA ASP A 42 3.76 19.30 1.78
C ASP A 42 4.34 18.41 0.67
N VAL A 43 4.11 18.73 -0.61
CA VAL A 43 4.67 17.94 -1.73
C VAL A 43 6.20 17.94 -1.70
N LYS A 44 6.82 19.11 -1.49
CA LYS A 44 8.28 19.24 -1.42
C LYS A 44 8.86 18.54 -0.18
N THR A 45 8.15 18.57 0.94
CA THR A 45 8.52 17.87 2.18
C THR A 45 8.44 16.37 1.99
N LEU A 46 7.36 15.87 1.37
CA LEU A 46 7.20 14.46 1.03
C LEU A 46 8.37 13.98 0.15
N TYR A 47 8.65 14.69 -0.94
CA TYR A 47 9.78 14.36 -1.83
C TYR A 47 11.10 14.30 -1.07
N SER A 48 11.45 15.36 -0.35
CA SER A 48 12.74 15.46 0.35
C SER A 48 12.88 14.42 1.47
N THR A 49 11.79 14.12 2.17
CA THR A 49 11.76 13.11 3.23
C THR A 49 11.95 11.71 2.66
N LEU A 50 11.19 11.34 1.62
CA LEU A 50 11.30 10.03 0.97
C LEU A 50 12.70 9.83 0.40
N VAL A 51 13.24 10.82 -0.31
CA VAL A 51 14.60 10.73 -0.89
C VAL A 51 15.69 10.59 0.17
N LYS A 52 15.49 11.18 1.36
CA LYS A 52 16.52 11.24 2.41
C LYS A 52 16.45 10.06 3.39
N VAL A 53 15.25 9.63 3.75
CA VAL A 53 15.01 8.74 4.90
C VAL A 53 14.63 7.33 4.47
N HIS A 54 13.93 7.18 3.33
CA HIS A 54 13.52 5.86 2.87
C HIS A 54 14.77 5.01 2.51
N PRO A 55 14.88 3.75 2.97
CA PRO A 55 16.09 2.95 2.76
C PRO A 55 16.51 2.79 1.30
N ASP A 56 15.54 2.57 0.41
CA ASP A 56 15.78 2.47 -1.04
C ASP A 56 14.54 2.84 -1.88
N PHE A 57 14.21 4.14 -1.92
CA PHE A 57 12.97 4.60 -2.58
C PHE A 57 12.97 4.35 -4.10
N PHE A 58 14.15 4.36 -4.71
CA PHE A 58 14.31 4.27 -6.16
C PHE A 58 14.56 2.82 -6.64
N ALA A 59 14.38 1.82 -5.79
CA ALA A 59 14.48 0.41 -6.17
C ALA A 59 13.52 0.04 -7.31
N ASN A 60 12.28 0.54 -7.24
CA ASN A 60 11.19 0.16 -8.15
C ASN A 60 10.60 1.32 -8.97
N THR A 61 11.18 2.52 -8.81
CA THR A 61 10.74 3.77 -9.44
C THR A 61 11.96 4.57 -9.86
N SER A 62 11.94 5.16 -11.06
CA SER A 62 13.02 6.04 -11.48
C SER A 62 12.89 7.42 -10.83
N ARG A 63 14.03 8.02 -10.46
CA ARG A 63 14.07 9.41 -9.96
C ARG A 63 13.38 10.40 -10.89
N LYS A 64 13.58 10.25 -12.20
CA LYS A 64 12.94 11.11 -13.20
C LYS A 64 11.42 11.02 -13.13
N ALA A 65 10.87 9.80 -13.14
CA ALA A 65 9.42 9.61 -13.07
C ALA A 65 8.82 10.16 -11.77
N PHE A 66 9.52 9.98 -10.64
CA PHE A 66 9.08 10.54 -9.37
C PHE A 66 9.10 12.07 -9.37
N GLU A 67 10.17 12.68 -9.89
CA GLU A 67 10.26 14.14 -10.01
C GLU A 67 9.19 14.71 -10.95
N GLU A 68 8.89 14.04 -12.07
CA GLU A 68 7.80 14.42 -12.97
C GLU A 68 6.43 14.34 -12.29
N ALA A 69 6.17 13.28 -11.50
CA ALA A 69 4.94 13.14 -10.74
C ALA A 69 4.80 14.22 -9.65
N CYS A 70 5.89 14.54 -8.94
CA CYS A 70 5.89 15.64 -7.98
C CYS A 70 5.65 17.00 -8.65
N LEU A 71 6.23 17.25 -9.82
CA LEU A 71 6.00 18.50 -10.58
C LEU A 71 4.53 18.63 -11.00
N HIS A 72 3.90 17.54 -11.44
CA HIS A 72 2.46 17.53 -11.74
C HIS A 72 1.63 17.84 -10.48
N ALA A 73 1.93 17.18 -9.36
CA ALA A 73 1.24 17.44 -8.09
C ALA A 73 1.39 18.90 -7.64
N LEU A 74 2.56 19.51 -7.84
CA LEU A 74 2.81 20.92 -7.54
C LEU A 74 1.97 21.89 -8.38
N GLN A 75 1.68 21.55 -9.64
CA GLN A 75 0.90 22.40 -10.54
C GLN A 75 -0.57 22.49 -10.13
N GLU A 76 -1.10 21.41 -9.57
CA GLU A 76 -2.52 21.29 -9.21
C GLU A 76 -2.78 21.46 -7.72
N ALA A 77 -1.73 21.42 -6.88
CA ALA A 77 -1.80 21.38 -5.42
C ALA A 77 -2.82 22.35 -4.83
N ASP A 78 -2.81 23.62 -5.23
CA ASP A 78 -3.68 24.66 -4.67
C ASP A 78 -5.12 24.64 -5.22
N THR A 79 -5.40 23.82 -6.23
CA THR A 79 -6.73 23.71 -6.88
C THR A 79 -7.52 22.48 -6.44
N LEU A 80 -6.84 21.47 -5.92
CA LEU A 80 -7.46 20.22 -5.49
C LEU A 80 -8.36 20.39 -4.26
N SER A 81 -9.33 19.50 -4.06
CA SER A 81 -9.94 19.36 -2.73
C SER A 81 -8.93 18.79 -1.73
N ASP A 82 -9.18 18.88 -0.42
CA ASP A 82 -8.29 18.28 0.57
C ASP A 82 -8.20 16.75 0.41
N VAL A 83 -9.32 16.11 0.02
CA VAL A 83 -9.39 14.67 -0.22
C VAL A 83 -8.62 14.27 -1.48
N ASP A 84 -8.74 15.03 -2.57
CA ASP A 84 -7.98 14.74 -3.80
C ASP A 84 -6.48 15.01 -3.61
N PHE A 85 -6.14 16.02 -2.81
CA PHE A 85 -4.75 16.28 -2.43
C PHE A 85 -4.19 15.12 -1.60
N TYR A 86 -4.97 14.58 -0.65
CA TYR A 86 -4.59 13.37 0.11
C TYR A 86 -4.31 12.17 -0.82
N TYR A 87 -5.20 11.86 -1.76
CA TYR A 87 -4.98 10.77 -2.71
C TYR A 87 -3.76 11.02 -3.62
N THR A 88 -3.53 12.28 -4.00
CA THR A 88 -2.35 12.68 -4.79
C THR A 88 -1.05 12.45 -4.03
N LEU A 89 -0.99 12.80 -2.75
CA LEU A 89 0.16 12.47 -1.89
C LEU A 89 0.31 10.95 -1.72
N GLY A 90 -0.79 10.23 -1.55
CA GLY A 90 -0.82 8.76 -1.48
C GLY A 90 -0.19 8.12 -2.72
N LYS A 91 -0.56 8.60 -3.91
CA LYS A 91 0.02 8.16 -5.20
C LYS A 91 1.53 8.39 -5.26
N LEU A 92 2.02 9.54 -4.78
CA LEU A 92 3.46 9.83 -4.73
C LEU A 92 4.20 8.89 -3.78
N ALA A 93 3.64 8.60 -2.61
CA ALA A 93 4.21 7.64 -1.66
C ALA A 93 4.21 6.21 -2.21
N ALA A 94 3.13 5.81 -2.91
CA ALA A 94 2.97 4.50 -3.53
C ALA A 94 4.00 4.20 -4.62
N MET A 95 4.66 5.23 -5.17
CA MET A 95 5.77 5.03 -6.11
C MET A 95 6.97 4.28 -5.51
N ALA A 96 7.06 4.18 -4.18
CA ALA A 96 8.04 3.32 -3.50
C ALA A 96 7.84 1.82 -3.82
N LYS A 97 6.59 1.40 -4.04
CA LYS A 97 6.16 0.02 -4.28
C LYS A 97 6.64 -0.96 -3.19
N ASP A 98 6.45 -0.55 -1.94
CA ASP A 98 6.63 -1.38 -0.75
C ASP A 98 5.41 -1.26 0.15
N SER A 99 5.09 -2.26 0.96
CA SER A 99 3.86 -2.29 1.77
C SER A 99 3.85 -1.35 3.00
N HIS A 100 4.96 -0.67 3.32
CA HIS A 100 5.18 0.08 4.56
C HIS A 100 5.27 1.60 4.36
N THR A 101 5.40 2.08 3.13
CA THR A 101 5.43 3.52 2.82
C THR A 101 4.04 4.05 2.50
N ALA A 102 3.44 4.87 3.36
CA ALA A 102 2.11 5.45 3.12
C ALA A 102 1.98 6.87 3.69
N VAL A 103 0.97 7.60 3.18
CA VAL A 103 0.57 8.90 3.74
C VAL A 103 -0.49 8.68 4.81
N GLY A 104 -0.25 9.22 6.00
CA GLY A 104 -1.23 9.19 7.09
C GLY A 104 -2.47 10.02 6.76
N ILE A 105 -3.63 9.56 7.25
CA ILE A 105 -4.90 10.29 7.12
C ILE A 105 -5.26 10.94 8.45
N THR A 106 -5.74 12.18 8.41
CA THR A 106 -6.21 12.90 9.61
C THR A 106 -7.72 12.78 9.77
N GLN A 107 -8.22 13.00 10.99
CA GLN A 107 -9.67 12.99 11.24
C GLN A 107 -10.40 14.09 10.44
N GLU A 108 -9.74 15.21 10.17
CA GLU A 108 -10.29 16.29 9.35
C GLU A 108 -10.59 15.82 7.93
N ILE A 109 -9.64 15.11 7.30
CA ILE A 109 -9.85 14.50 5.97
C ILE A 109 -10.95 13.44 6.02
N VAL A 110 -10.95 12.57 7.05
CA VAL A 110 -11.99 11.54 7.22
C VAL A 110 -13.40 12.17 7.30
N ASN A 111 -13.54 13.31 7.97
CA ASN A 111 -14.83 14.00 8.10
C ASN A 111 -15.32 14.61 6.77
N GLN A 112 -14.43 14.86 5.82
CA GLN A 112 -14.78 15.35 4.48
C GLN A 112 -15.12 14.20 3.51
N MET A 113 -14.70 12.98 3.81
CA MET A 113 -14.97 11.81 2.97
C MET A 113 -16.42 11.36 3.03
N ARG A 114 -16.85 10.70 1.96
CA ARG A 114 -18.16 10.04 1.84
C ARG A 114 -17.97 8.55 1.58
N ALA A 115 -18.86 7.77 2.18
CA ALA A 115 -18.80 6.32 2.18
C ALA A 115 -20.16 5.73 1.78
N LEU A 116 -20.15 4.67 1.00
CA LEU A 116 -21.32 3.83 0.82
C LEU A 116 -21.50 2.91 2.04
N PRO A 117 -22.74 2.61 2.46
CA PRO A 117 -23.02 1.71 3.57
C PRO A 117 -22.87 0.22 3.18
N VAL A 118 -21.71 -0.12 2.60
CA VAL A 118 -21.33 -1.46 2.13
C VAL A 118 -19.83 -1.64 2.31
N GLN A 119 -19.38 -2.87 2.53
CA GLN A 119 -17.95 -3.22 2.46
C GLN A 119 -17.76 -4.36 1.48
N PHE A 120 -16.53 -4.46 0.97
CA PHE A 120 -16.15 -5.42 -0.04
C PHE A 120 -14.99 -6.29 0.43
N ALA A 121 -14.90 -7.49 -0.11
CA ALA A 121 -13.77 -8.38 0.08
C ALA A 121 -13.40 -9.06 -1.24
N ALA A 122 -12.10 -9.20 -1.51
CA ALA A 122 -11.60 -10.05 -2.58
C ALA A 122 -11.58 -11.51 -2.08
N ILE A 123 -12.43 -12.36 -2.65
CA ILE A 123 -12.60 -13.76 -2.28
C ILE A 123 -12.62 -14.60 -3.56
N ASP A 124 -11.73 -15.59 -3.65
CA ASP A 124 -11.63 -16.54 -4.77
C ASP A 124 -11.57 -15.85 -6.15
N GLY A 125 -10.79 -14.77 -6.25
CA GLY A 125 -10.61 -14.00 -7.49
C GLY A 125 -11.81 -13.13 -7.87
N SER A 126 -12.80 -12.95 -7.00
CA SER A 126 -13.96 -12.08 -7.20
C SER A 126 -14.09 -11.05 -6.08
N TRP A 127 -14.59 -9.87 -6.41
CA TRP A 127 -14.98 -8.87 -5.40
C TRP A 127 -16.39 -9.16 -4.93
N ARG A 128 -16.60 -9.28 -3.62
CA ARG A 128 -17.88 -9.63 -3.02
C ARG A 128 -18.30 -8.64 -1.95
N LEU A 129 -19.60 -8.45 -1.80
CA LEU A 129 -20.18 -7.65 -0.72
C LEU A 129 -20.05 -8.43 0.60
N SER A 130 -19.21 -7.95 1.52
CA SER A 130 -18.90 -8.62 2.79
C SER A 130 -19.70 -8.06 3.98
N VAL A 131 -20.13 -6.79 3.87
CA VAL A 131 -21.00 -6.09 4.82
C VAL A 131 -21.95 -5.21 4.03
N VAL A 132 -23.22 -5.15 4.43
CA VAL A 132 -24.25 -4.30 3.81
C VAL A 132 -25.13 -3.70 4.89
N GLU A 133 -25.70 -2.52 4.68
CA GLU A 133 -26.79 -2.03 5.52
C GLU A 133 -27.89 -3.10 5.61
N SER A 134 -28.47 -3.32 6.79
CA SER A 134 -29.42 -4.44 7.02
C SER A 134 -30.61 -4.46 6.05
N THR A 135 -31.01 -3.32 5.49
CA THR A 135 -32.07 -3.22 4.47
C THR A 135 -31.69 -3.91 3.15
N TYR A 136 -30.39 -4.10 2.88
CA TYR A 136 -29.83 -4.78 1.72
C TYR A 136 -29.26 -6.17 2.04
N GLU A 137 -29.63 -6.79 3.18
CA GLU A 137 -29.10 -8.09 3.62
C GLU A 137 -29.13 -9.17 2.54
N ARG A 138 -30.15 -9.18 1.67
CA ARG A 138 -30.25 -10.13 0.54
C ARG A 138 -29.10 -10.05 -0.48
N LEU A 139 -28.33 -8.96 -0.50
CA LEU A 139 -27.19 -8.76 -1.40
C LEU A 139 -25.87 -9.26 -0.80
N LEU A 140 -25.87 -9.68 0.46
CA LEU A 140 -24.67 -10.16 1.13
C LEU A 140 -24.05 -11.35 0.37
N GLY A 141 -22.74 -11.29 0.14
CA GLY A 141 -21.98 -12.29 -0.63
C GLY A 141 -22.09 -12.19 -2.16
N SER A 142 -22.94 -11.31 -2.69
CA SER A 142 -23.05 -11.06 -4.13
C SER A 142 -21.71 -10.64 -4.73
N THR A 143 -21.43 -11.06 -5.96
CA THR A 143 -20.25 -10.63 -6.71
C THR A 143 -20.48 -9.22 -7.24
N LEU A 144 -19.57 -8.29 -6.95
CA LEU A 144 -19.55 -6.96 -7.55
C LEU A 144 -19.00 -7.04 -8.97
N LEU A 145 -19.76 -6.53 -9.94
CA LEU A 145 -19.37 -6.51 -11.36
C LEU A 145 -18.90 -5.12 -11.80
N SER A 146 -19.63 -4.08 -11.42
CA SER A 146 -19.30 -2.70 -11.78
C SER A 146 -19.84 -1.67 -10.78
N ILE A 147 -19.20 -0.50 -10.79
CA ILE A 147 -19.63 0.70 -10.04
C ILE A 147 -19.80 1.83 -11.05
N ASN A 148 -20.97 2.46 -11.10
CA ASN A 148 -21.33 3.46 -12.11
C ASN A 148 -21.04 2.99 -13.54
N SER A 149 -21.33 1.71 -13.83
CA SER A 149 -21.04 1.03 -15.10
C SER A 149 -19.55 0.87 -15.45
N VAL A 150 -18.62 1.25 -14.56
CA VAL A 150 -17.19 0.97 -14.72
C VAL A 150 -16.90 -0.42 -14.14
N PRO A 151 -16.37 -1.38 -14.93
CA PRO A 151 -16.05 -2.72 -14.45
C PRO A 151 -15.10 -2.69 -13.26
N ILE A 152 -15.31 -3.56 -12.26
CA ILE A 152 -14.51 -3.56 -11.04
C ILE A 152 -13.01 -3.69 -11.33
N ASP A 153 -12.61 -4.54 -12.28
CA ASP A 153 -11.20 -4.72 -12.64
C ASP A 153 -10.55 -3.42 -13.14
N GLU A 154 -11.29 -2.59 -13.87
CA GLU A 154 -10.81 -1.28 -14.31
C GLU A 154 -10.65 -0.31 -13.13
N ILE A 155 -11.56 -0.36 -12.15
CA ILE A 155 -11.47 0.45 -10.93
C ILE A 155 -10.23 0.06 -10.12
N ILE A 156 -9.98 -1.24 -9.96
CA ILE A 156 -8.78 -1.76 -9.28
C ILE A 156 -7.53 -1.29 -10.01
N GLU A 157 -7.50 -1.39 -11.34
CA GLU A 157 -6.37 -0.95 -12.16
C GLU A 157 -6.10 0.56 -12.01
N ARG A 158 -7.14 1.40 -11.93
CA ARG A 158 -6.99 2.83 -11.68
C ARG A 158 -6.54 3.14 -10.25
N ALA A 159 -6.98 2.34 -9.28
CA ALA A 159 -6.69 2.55 -7.86
C ALA A 159 -5.32 2.02 -7.41
N LYS A 160 -4.71 1.08 -8.15
CA LYS A 160 -3.51 0.37 -7.70
C LYS A 160 -2.32 1.28 -7.40
N ASP A 161 -2.21 2.38 -8.17
CA ASP A 161 -1.11 3.33 -8.02
C ASP A 161 -1.30 4.28 -6.83
N LEU A 162 -2.44 4.21 -6.11
CA LEU A 162 -2.69 5.02 -4.92
C LEU A 162 -2.19 4.36 -3.64
N TYR A 163 -1.96 3.04 -3.68
CA TYR A 163 -1.65 2.26 -2.49
C TYR A 163 -0.35 1.51 -2.66
N SER A 164 0.58 1.78 -1.77
CA SER A 164 1.82 1.04 -1.58
C SER A 164 1.59 -0.45 -1.29
N HIS A 165 2.18 -1.31 -2.10
CA HIS A 165 2.05 -2.76 -1.97
C HIS A 165 3.28 -3.51 -2.52
N ASP A 166 3.54 -4.66 -1.94
CA ASP A 166 4.60 -5.61 -2.32
C ASP A 166 4.08 -6.79 -3.16
N ASN A 167 2.77 -7.05 -3.10
CA ASN A 167 2.08 -8.08 -3.87
C ASN A 167 0.57 -7.81 -3.99
N ASP A 168 -0.11 -8.56 -4.85
CA ASP A 168 -1.53 -8.40 -5.14
C ASP A 168 -2.43 -8.74 -3.94
N VAL A 169 -1.98 -9.61 -3.02
CA VAL A 169 -2.75 -9.94 -1.81
C VAL A 169 -2.86 -8.71 -0.92
N TRP A 170 -1.75 -7.99 -0.71
CA TRP A 170 -1.75 -6.74 0.03
C TRP A 170 -2.52 -5.63 -0.68
N LEU A 171 -2.34 -5.52 -2.00
CA LEU A 171 -3.10 -4.57 -2.82
C LEU A 171 -4.61 -4.76 -2.66
N ASN A 172 -5.09 -5.99 -2.79
CA ASN A 172 -6.49 -6.33 -2.64
C ASN A 172 -7.00 -6.01 -1.24
N ALA A 173 -6.22 -6.32 -0.19
CA ALA A 173 -6.58 -5.98 1.18
C ALA A 173 -6.68 -4.46 1.39
N LYS A 174 -5.79 -3.68 0.79
CA LYS A 174 -5.83 -2.21 0.86
C LYS A 174 -7.02 -1.64 0.09
N ILE A 175 -7.25 -2.09 -1.14
CA ILE A 175 -8.39 -1.60 -1.90
C ILE A 175 -9.71 -2.01 -1.24
N ALA A 176 -9.84 -3.21 -0.67
CA ALA A 176 -11.03 -3.62 0.08
C ALA A 176 -11.40 -2.63 1.21
N GLN A 177 -10.39 -2.09 1.90
CA GLN A 177 -10.60 -1.09 2.96
C GLN A 177 -11.07 0.27 2.43
N GLN A 178 -10.93 0.53 1.13
CA GLN A 178 -11.11 1.85 0.52
C GLN A 178 -12.24 1.88 -0.49
N LEU A 179 -12.60 0.72 -1.05
CA LEU A 179 -13.56 0.59 -2.15
C LEU A 179 -14.96 1.03 -1.75
N HIS A 180 -15.28 1.17 -0.47
CA HIS A 180 -16.55 1.73 0.00
C HIS A 180 -16.59 3.27 -0.03
N LEU A 181 -15.45 3.95 -0.17
CA LEU A 181 -15.38 5.41 -0.16
C LEU A 181 -15.79 5.95 -1.53
N SER A 182 -16.91 6.67 -1.61
CA SER A 182 -17.31 7.34 -2.86
C SER A 182 -16.37 8.49 -3.22
N SER A 183 -15.64 9.04 -2.23
CA SER A 183 -14.53 9.96 -2.46
C SER A 183 -13.43 9.36 -3.34
N LEU A 184 -13.18 8.05 -3.25
CA LEU A 184 -12.26 7.37 -4.17
C LEU A 184 -12.80 7.42 -5.60
N TYR A 185 -14.10 7.21 -5.80
CA TYR A 185 -14.69 7.21 -7.13
C TYR A 185 -14.63 8.59 -7.79
N ALA A 186 -14.84 9.66 -7.03
CA ALA A 186 -14.67 11.02 -7.52
C ALA A 186 -13.23 11.27 -7.97
N TYR A 187 -12.25 10.90 -7.13
CA TYR A 187 -10.82 11.02 -7.47
C TYR A 187 -10.43 10.22 -8.72
N LEU A 188 -10.98 9.02 -8.90
CA LEU A 188 -10.73 8.14 -10.05
C LEU A 188 -11.53 8.51 -11.31
N GLY A 189 -12.38 9.54 -11.26
CA GLY A 189 -13.25 9.95 -12.37
C GLY A 189 -14.37 8.96 -12.70
N ILE A 190 -14.82 8.19 -11.70
CA ILE A 190 -15.95 7.24 -11.77
C ILE A 190 -17.26 7.91 -11.31
N ALA A 191 -17.16 8.93 -10.45
CA ALA A 191 -18.26 9.81 -10.06
C ALA A 191 -17.86 11.27 -10.28
N SER A 192 -18.84 12.17 -10.41
CA SER A 192 -18.56 13.61 -10.57
C SER A 192 -18.41 14.29 -9.21
N ASP A 193 -19.24 13.94 -8.24
CA ASP A 193 -19.16 14.37 -6.85
C ASP A 193 -19.13 13.16 -5.89
N PRO A 194 -18.37 13.21 -4.77
CA PRO A 194 -18.38 12.14 -3.78
C PRO A 194 -19.74 11.91 -3.11
N SER A 195 -20.69 12.84 -3.24
CA SER A 195 -22.04 12.74 -2.68
C SER A 195 -23.08 12.22 -3.68
N ASP A 196 -22.69 12.02 -4.94
CA ASP A 196 -23.59 11.50 -5.98
C ASP A 196 -24.02 10.07 -5.65
N ASP A 197 -25.28 9.75 -5.99
CA ASP A 197 -25.79 8.39 -5.90
C ASP A 197 -24.91 7.43 -6.74
N VAL A 198 -24.56 6.28 -6.16
CA VAL A 198 -23.68 5.29 -6.80
C VAL A 198 -24.49 4.06 -7.22
N LEU A 199 -24.32 3.64 -8.46
CA LEU A 199 -24.92 2.41 -8.99
C LEU A 199 -23.96 1.24 -8.83
N LEU A 200 -24.34 0.25 -8.02
CA LEU A 200 -23.65 -1.03 -7.93
C LEU A 200 -24.36 -2.05 -8.80
N THR A 201 -23.66 -2.64 -9.75
CA THR A 201 -24.14 -3.82 -10.47
C THR A 201 -23.50 -5.05 -9.87
N VAL A 202 -24.34 -5.97 -9.39
CA VAL A 202 -23.95 -7.18 -8.69
C VAL A 202 -24.57 -8.43 -9.30
N LEU A 203 -23.93 -9.57 -9.09
CA LEU A 203 -24.50 -10.89 -9.34
C LEU A 203 -24.80 -11.55 -7.99
N PRO A 204 -26.07 -11.66 -7.58
CA PRO A 204 -26.45 -12.33 -6.33
C PRO A 204 -26.01 -13.80 -6.32
N LEU A 205 -25.65 -14.33 -5.14
CA LEU A 205 -25.14 -15.70 -4.98
C LEU A 205 -26.02 -16.78 -5.61
N ASP A 206 -27.33 -16.65 -5.44
CA ASP A 206 -28.33 -17.64 -5.87
C ASP A 206 -29.00 -17.25 -7.21
N SER A 207 -28.39 -16.35 -7.98
CA SER A 207 -28.94 -15.81 -9.23
C SER A 207 -27.93 -15.87 -10.37
N LEU A 208 -28.45 -16.07 -11.59
CA LEU A 208 -27.70 -15.87 -12.84
C LEU A 208 -28.00 -14.51 -13.50
N ALA A 209 -28.93 -13.74 -12.94
CA ALA A 209 -29.29 -12.42 -13.42
C ALA A 209 -28.58 -11.35 -12.58
N GLU A 210 -27.99 -10.39 -13.28
CA GLU A 210 -27.42 -9.18 -12.69
C GLU A 210 -28.51 -8.32 -12.06
N GLU A 211 -28.14 -7.61 -11.01
CA GLU A 211 -28.98 -6.65 -10.34
C GLU A 211 -28.22 -5.33 -10.15
N THR A 212 -28.88 -4.21 -10.45
CA THR A 212 -28.34 -2.88 -10.17
C THR A 212 -29.04 -2.25 -8.98
N VAL A 213 -28.27 -1.81 -8.00
CA VAL A 213 -28.75 -1.15 -6.78
C VAL A 213 -28.15 0.23 -6.67
N VAL A 214 -28.97 1.21 -6.32
CA VAL A 214 -28.54 2.59 -6.09
C VAL A 214 -28.26 2.78 -4.60
N LEU A 215 -27.03 3.13 -4.26
CA LEU A 215 -26.63 3.45 -2.89
C LEU A 215 -26.30 4.93 -2.77
N LYS A 216 -26.66 5.51 -1.63
CA LYS A 216 -26.38 6.90 -1.32
C LYS A 216 -25.12 6.99 -0.46
N PRO A 217 -24.11 7.78 -0.85
CA PRO A 217 -23.00 8.06 0.02
C PRO A 217 -23.42 8.83 1.27
N ILE A 218 -22.84 8.47 2.41
CA ILE A 218 -23.13 9.04 3.71
C ILE A 218 -21.86 9.52 4.41
N SER A 219 -22.02 10.36 5.43
CA SER A 219 -20.92 10.81 6.27
C SER A 219 -20.46 9.70 7.23
N ALA A 220 -19.24 9.82 7.78
CA ALA A 220 -18.76 8.91 8.81
C ALA A 220 -19.68 8.89 10.06
N SER A 221 -20.26 10.03 10.43
CA SER A 221 -21.21 10.10 11.56
C SER A 221 -22.50 9.36 11.27
N ASP A 222 -23.05 9.48 10.05
CA ASP A 222 -24.28 8.77 9.68
C ASP A 222 -24.04 7.27 9.57
N PHE A 223 -22.88 6.87 9.01
CA PHE A 223 -22.47 5.47 8.90
C PHE A 223 -22.49 4.76 10.26
N ALA A 224 -22.02 5.43 11.32
CA ALA A 224 -22.00 4.89 12.68
C ALA A 224 -23.39 4.69 13.29
N THR A 225 -24.45 5.25 12.70
CA THR A 225 -25.84 5.10 13.18
C THR A 225 -26.60 3.96 12.52
N LEU A 226 -26.05 3.38 11.43
CA LEU A 226 -26.70 2.33 10.67
C LEU A 226 -26.55 0.95 11.34
N SER A 227 -27.50 0.07 11.02
CA SER A 227 -27.40 -1.36 11.31
C SER A 227 -26.91 -2.10 10.07
N PHE A 228 -26.01 -3.07 10.27
CA PHE A 228 -25.37 -3.79 9.18
C PHE A 228 -25.59 -5.29 9.32
N ALA A 229 -25.80 -5.96 8.17
CA ALA A 229 -25.67 -7.40 8.01
C ALA A 229 -24.28 -7.71 7.47
N TYR A 230 -23.68 -8.79 7.94
CA TYR A 230 -22.34 -9.22 7.54
C TYR A 230 -22.23 -10.74 7.59
N ILE A 231 -21.30 -11.29 6.79
CA ILE A 231 -21.00 -12.72 6.87
C ILE A 231 -20.15 -12.94 8.11
N ASP A 232 -20.72 -13.58 9.13
CA ASP A 232 -19.94 -14.10 10.26
C ASP A 232 -19.18 -15.35 9.79
N VAL A 233 -18.05 -15.12 9.14
CA VAL A 233 -17.03 -16.15 9.03
C VAL A 233 -16.43 -16.29 10.42
N SER A 234 -16.94 -17.26 11.19
CA SER A 234 -16.34 -17.64 12.46
C SER A 234 -14.84 -17.78 12.21
N LYS A 235 -14.04 -16.86 12.75
CA LYS A 235 -12.58 -16.94 12.59
C LYS A 235 -12.20 -18.33 13.05
N MET A 236 -11.63 -19.15 12.15
CA MET A 236 -11.07 -20.41 12.59
C MET A 236 -10.15 -20.08 13.75
N LYS A 237 -10.32 -20.78 14.88
CA LYS A 237 -9.50 -20.53 16.05
C LYS A 237 -8.06 -20.85 15.68
N THR A 238 -7.30 -19.82 15.32
CA THR A 238 -5.86 -19.90 15.26
C THR A 238 -5.33 -20.12 16.68
N GLY A 239 -4.13 -20.68 16.80
CA GLY A 239 -3.50 -20.85 18.12
C GLY A 239 -3.38 -19.52 18.86
N PRO A 240 -3.24 -19.51 20.20
CA PRO A 240 -3.07 -18.28 20.97
C PRO A 240 -1.98 -17.37 20.38
N VAL A 241 -2.34 -16.12 20.11
CA VAL A 241 -1.42 -15.07 19.63
C VAL A 241 -0.73 -14.31 20.76
N SER A 242 -0.85 -14.80 22.00
CA SER A 242 -0.29 -14.15 23.20
C SER A 242 1.23 -14.28 23.33
N ARG A 243 1.90 -14.97 22.40
CA ARG A 243 3.36 -15.12 22.35
C ARG A 243 3.86 -14.93 20.92
N PRO A 244 5.07 -14.37 20.73
CA PRO A 244 5.65 -14.19 19.40
C PRO A 244 5.84 -15.50 18.65
N TYR A 245 6.19 -16.57 19.36
CA TYR A 245 6.36 -17.91 18.81
C TYR A 245 6.16 -19.01 19.85
N ARG A 246 5.86 -20.22 19.38
CA ARG A 246 5.86 -21.46 20.17
C ARG A 246 5.95 -22.68 19.26
N ALA A 247 6.45 -23.78 19.80
CA ALA A 247 6.45 -25.07 19.12
C ALA A 247 5.88 -26.14 20.05
N PHE A 248 5.11 -27.07 19.48
CA PHE A 248 4.57 -28.22 20.22
C PHE A 248 4.22 -29.35 19.25
N GLU A 249 4.13 -30.56 19.80
CA GLU A 249 3.82 -31.76 19.04
C GLU A 249 2.31 -31.96 18.88
N LEU A 250 1.91 -32.42 17.69
CA LEU A 250 0.57 -32.87 17.33
C LEU A 250 0.60 -34.37 17.01
N LYS A 251 -0.57 -35.00 17.00
CA LYS A 251 -0.75 -36.43 16.68
C LYS A 251 0.25 -37.33 17.42
N GLU A 252 0.26 -37.22 18.75
CA GLU A 252 1.10 -38.07 19.62
C GLU A 252 2.61 -38.02 19.30
N GLY A 253 3.11 -36.91 18.76
CA GLY A 253 4.55 -36.74 18.45
C GLY A 253 4.91 -36.96 16.98
N GLU A 254 3.94 -37.27 16.11
CA GLU A 254 4.23 -37.48 14.68
C GLU A 254 4.44 -36.17 13.90
N VAL A 255 3.85 -35.08 14.36
CA VAL A 255 3.86 -33.79 13.66
C VAL A 255 4.36 -32.69 14.60
N LEU A 256 5.39 -31.97 14.18
CA LEU A 256 5.80 -30.75 14.88
C LEU A 256 5.02 -29.57 14.33
N PHE A 257 4.33 -28.82 15.19
CA PHE A 257 3.70 -27.56 14.84
C PHE A 257 4.52 -26.41 15.41
N VAL A 258 4.96 -25.51 14.54
CA VAL A 258 5.72 -24.31 14.84
C VAL A 258 4.83 -23.12 14.50
N GLN A 259 4.42 -22.38 15.52
CA GLN A 259 3.64 -21.16 15.36
C GLN A 259 4.57 -19.95 15.50
N TYR A 260 4.62 -19.11 14.48
CA TYR A 260 5.44 -17.90 14.39
C TYR A 260 4.56 -16.69 14.10
N ASN A 261 4.04 -16.09 15.18
CA ASN A 261 3.04 -15.03 15.08
C ASN A 261 3.63 -13.65 14.78
N ALA A 262 4.88 -13.38 15.20
CA ALA A 262 5.46 -12.04 15.08
C ALA A 262 6.99 -12.07 14.94
N CYS A 263 7.50 -11.17 14.10
CA CYS A 263 8.93 -10.93 13.91
C CYS A 263 9.52 -10.05 15.02
N ILE A 264 9.38 -10.50 16.28
CA ILE A 264 9.95 -9.86 17.46
C ILE A 264 10.59 -10.94 18.33
N SER A 265 11.73 -10.62 18.95
CA SER A 265 12.33 -11.51 19.97
C SER A 265 11.65 -11.27 21.31
N ASP A 266 11.18 -12.33 21.95
CA ASP A 266 10.69 -12.27 23.34
C ASP A 266 11.88 -12.07 24.30
N GLU A 267 11.72 -11.18 25.28
CA GLU A 267 12.79 -10.88 26.25
C GLU A 267 13.11 -12.06 27.16
N GLN A 268 12.10 -12.85 27.55
CA GLN A 268 12.25 -13.99 28.45
C GLN A 268 12.59 -15.28 27.70
N PHE A 269 12.29 -15.34 26.40
CA PHE A 269 12.60 -16.48 25.56
C PHE A 269 13.08 -16.04 24.17
N PRO A 270 14.35 -15.64 24.01
CA PRO A 270 14.86 -15.05 22.77
C PRO A 270 14.73 -15.94 21.53
N ILE A 271 14.63 -15.33 20.35
CA ILE A 271 14.34 -16.04 19.09
C ILE A 271 15.43 -17.07 18.75
N ASP A 272 16.69 -16.78 19.05
CA ASP A 272 17.80 -17.72 18.83
C ASP A 272 17.61 -18.98 19.69
N SER A 273 17.20 -18.84 20.94
CA SER A 273 16.90 -19.96 21.83
C SER A 273 15.69 -20.77 21.35
N PHE A 274 14.69 -20.10 20.77
CA PHE A 274 13.57 -20.79 20.16
C PHE A 274 13.97 -21.57 18.90
N ILE A 275 14.80 -20.98 18.04
CA ILE A 275 15.34 -21.65 16.86
C ILE A 275 16.14 -22.89 17.28
N ASP A 276 17.03 -22.76 18.27
CA ASP A 276 17.80 -23.88 18.80
C ASP A 276 16.89 -24.98 19.35
N GLN A 277 15.82 -24.62 20.07
CA GLN A 277 14.83 -25.58 20.56
C GLN A 277 14.16 -26.34 19.41
N VAL A 278 13.69 -25.64 18.37
CA VAL A 278 13.01 -26.26 17.23
C VAL A 278 13.96 -27.15 16.44
N LEU A 279 15.18 -26.68 16.18
CA LEU A 279 16.21 -27.48 15.49
C LEU A 279 16.63 -28.71 16.31
N GLY A 280 16.70 -28.58 17.64
CA GLY A 280 16.93 -29.70 18.56
C GLY A 280 15.83 -30.76 18.45
N LEU A 281 14.56 -30.34 18.53
CA LEU A 281 13.41 -31.25 18.37
C LEU A 281 13.46 -32.02 17.04
N VAL A 282 13.77 -31.32 15.94
CA VAL A 282 13.86 -31.91 14.59
C VAL A 282 15.04 -32.87 14.46
N SER A 283 16.13 -32.63 15.20
CA SER A 283 17.32 -33.49 15.18
C SER A 283 17.15 -34.76 16.03
N GLU A 284 16.41 -34.67 17.14
CA GLU A 284 16.20 -35.75 18.10
C GLU A 284 15.08 -36.72 17.69
N LYS A 285 14.08 -36.24 16.94
CA LYS A 285 12.89 -37.02 16.56
C LYS A 285 12.63 -36.96 15.05
N SER A 286 12.21 -38.09 14.49
CA SER A 286 11.78 -38.16 13.09
C SER A 286 10.30 -37.82 12.97
N TYR A 287 9.97 -36.53 12.90
CA TYR A 287 8.61 -36.10 12.57
C TYR A 287 8.24 -36.46 11.13
N THR A 288 7.02 -36.95 10.93
CA THR A 288 6.48 -37.25 9.58
C THR A 288 6.13 -35.99 8.81
N LYS A 289 5.86 -34.88 9.53
CA LYS A 289 5.53 -33.57 8.98
C LYS A 289 5.92 -32.47 9.97
N ILE A 290 6.35 -31.34 9.42
CA ILE A 290 6.51 -30.09 10.16
C ILE A 290 5.52 -29.09 9.55
N LEU A 291 4.70 -28.49 10.41
CA LEU A 291 3.74 -27.45 10.05
C LEU A 291 4.26 -26.12 10.61
N ILE A 292 4.38 -25.13 9.74
CA ILE A 292 4.80 -23.77 10.12
C ILE A 292 3.63 -22.85 9.81
N ASP A 293 3.13 -22.17 10.84
CA ASP A 293 2.05 -21.18 10.80
C ASP A 293 2.63 -19.81 11.18
#